data_AF-A0A1E7F606-F1
#
_entry.id   AF-A0A1E7F606-F1
#
_cell.length_a   1.000
_cell.length_b   1.000
_cell.length_c   1.000
_cell.angle_alpha   90.00
_cell.angle_beta   90.00
_cell.angle_gamma   90.00
#
_symmetry.space_group_name_H-M   'P 1'
#
loop_
_entity.id
_entity.type
_entity.pdbx_description
1 polymer ?
#
loop_
_entity_poly.entity_id
_entity_poly.type
_entity_poly.pdbx_seq_one_letter_code
_entity_poly.pdbx_strand_id
1 'polypeptide(L)'
;MILAVVKKTTISSSALSISVMWLLLQSLFVVMLSGSSSKNILVAKAMTMTTPSSLKIRVCTGSGCLGKCRGGFNPLTSLEKLLISDDNDNDIIIDNAKDTTIEFEETFCMNQCKRGPNVRIINADNGNVITFDESIMNEVESTRKNFQRIINEDRVTGLSGIVNGIRDGTVVGVEKGQVDILNDIMPTI
;
A
#
# COMPACT_ATOMS: atom_id res chain seq x y z
N MET A 1 51.50 -42.57 -39.47
CA MET A 1 50.69 -43.35 -40.45
C MET A 1 49.36 -42.64 -40.65
N ILE A 2 49.06 -42.26 -41.90
CA ILE A 2 47.74 -42.06 -42.54
C ILE A 2 46.83 -41.00 -41.88
N LEU A 3 46.67 -39.75 -42.35
CA LEU A 3 46.29 -39.15 -43.66
C LEU A 3 44.77 -39.14 -43.95
N ALA A 4 44.21 -37.91 -43.99
CA ALA A 4 42.99 -37.41 -44.67
C ALA A 4 41.61 -37.95 -44.19
N VAL A 5 40.48 -37.23 -44.25
CA VAL A 5 39.91 -36.45 -45.36
C VAL A 5 38.89 -35.42 -44.84
N VAL A 6 38.96 -34.20 -45.36
CA VAL A 6 37.91 -33.17 -45.33
C VAL A 6 36.79 -33.55 -46.31
N LYS A 7 35.52 -33.47 -45.91
CA LYS A 7 34.39 -33.44 -46.86
C LYS A 7 33.51 -32.23 -46.63
N LYS A 8 33.58 -31.31 -47.59
CA LYS A 8 32.73 -30.14 -47.77
C LYS A 8 31.43 -30.62 -48.44
N THR A 9 30.27 -30.23 -47.91
CA THR A 9 28.98 -30.43 -48.57
C THR A 9 28.23 -29.10 -48.60
N THR A 10 28.31 -28.45 -49.76
CA THR A 10 27.35 -27.45 -50.26
C THR A 10 26.19 -28.17 -50.93
N ILE A 11 24.93 -27.74 -50.67
CA ILE A 11 23.64 -27.90 -51.41
C ILE A 11 22.58 -27.37 -50.41
N SER A 12 21.53 -26.61 -50.71
CA SER A 12 21.03 -25.89 -51.88
C SER A 12 19.89 -25.00 -51.36
N SER A 13 19.72 -23.84 -51.96
CA SER A 13 18.63 -22.88 -51.75
C SER A 13 17.29 -23.48 -52.19
N SER A 14 16.29 -23.50 -51.29
CA SER A 14 14.83 -23.38 -51.57
C SER A 14 13.97 -23.91 -50.41
N ALA A 15 13.79 -23.14 -49.34
CA ALA A 15 12.73 -23.43 -48.35
C ALA A 15 12.25 -22.20 -47.53
N LEU A 16 12.58 -20.99 -47.98
CA LEU A 16 12.11 -19.74 -47.38
C LEU A 16 10.90 -19.23 -48.17
N SER A 17 9.70 -19.77 -47.93
CA SER A 17 8.48 -19.12 -48.47
C SER A 17 7.16 -19.47 -47.77
N ILE A 18 7.08 -20.49 -46.91
CA ILE A 18 5.76 -20.99 -46.48
C ILE A 18 5.40 -20.56 -45.05
N SER A 19 6.38 -20.28 -44.18
CA SER A 19 6.09 -19.97 -42.77
C SER A 19 5.71 -18.51 -42.48
N VAL A 20 5.93 -17.57 -43.40
CA VAL A 20 5.63 -16.14 -43.19
C VAL A 20 4.20 -15.78 -43.63
N MET A 21 3.61 -16.57 -44.54
CA MET A 21 2.27 -16.31 -45.07
C MET A 21 1.14 -16.72 -44.12
N TRP A 22 1.44 -17.55 -43.11
CA TRP A 22 0.47 -17.95 -42.09
C TRP A 22 0.35 -16.93 -40.94
N LEU A 23 1.38 -16.11 -40.72
CA LEU A 23 1.41 -15.06 -39.70
C LEU A 23 0.65 -13.78 -40.10
N LEU A 24 0.45 -13.53 -41.40
CA LEU A 24 -0.30 -12.37 -41.89
C LEU A 24 -1.82 -12.60 -42.00
N LEU A 25 -2.28 -13.84 -41.90
CA LEU A 25 -3.71 -14.17 -42.01
C LEU A 25 -4.45 -14.15 -40.66
N GLN A 26 -3.72 -14.25 -39.54
CA GLN A 26 -4.32 -14.15 -38.20
C GLN A 26 -4.48 -12.70 -37.71
N SER A 27 -3.82 -11.73 -38.35
CA SER A 27 -3.95 -10.31 -37.99
C SER A 27 -5.20 -9.62 -38.55
N LEU A 28 -6.01 -10.30 -39.37
CA LEU A 28 -7.20 -9.69 -39.98
C LEU A 28 -8.54 -10.11 -39.34
N PHE A 29 -8.55 -11.02 -38.36
CA PHE A 29 -9.80 -11.60 -37.83
C PHE A 29 -10.28 -11.02 -36.48
N VAL A 30 -9.61 -9.99 -35.93
CA VAL A 30 -10.00 -9.36 -34.63
C VAL A 30 -10.59 -7.96 -34.82
N VAL A 31 -10.93 -7.58 -36.06
CA VAL A 31 -11.71 -6.37 -36.33
C VAL A 31 -13.04 -6.80 -36.92
N MET A 32 -14.13 -6.39 -36.29
CA MET A 32 -15.54 -6.67 -36.61
C MET A 32 -16.15 -7.90 -35.91
N LEU A 33 -16.53 -7.73 -34.65
CA LEU A 33 -17.85 -8.13 -34.10
C LEU A 33 -17.91 -7.86 -32.58
N SER A 34 -18.26 -6.62 -32.22
CA SER A 34 -19.20 -6.35 -31.12
C SER A 34 -19.33 -4.84 -30.93
N GLY A 35 -20.35 -4.26 -31.57
CA GLY A 35 -20.94 -3.04 -31.07
C GLY A 35 -21.82 -3.38 -29.88
N SER A 36 -21.74 -2.57 -28.82
CA SER A 36 -22.89 -1.96 -28.14
C SER A 36 -22.50 -1.52 -26.73
N SER A 37 -22.69 -0.22 -26.50
CA SER A 37 -23.00 0.45 -25.23
C SER A 37 -21.93 0.55 -24.11
N SER A 38 -21.86 1.77 -23.57
CA SER A 38 -21.21 2.18 -22.33
C SER A 38 -19.68 2.24 -22.33
N LYS A 39 -19.15 3.38 -22.79
CA LYS A 39 -17.80 3.84 -22.44
C LYS A 39 -17.75 4.20 -20.95
N ASN A 40 -17.61 3.19 -20.09
CA ASN A 40 -16.98 3.39 -18.80
C ASN A 40 -15.49 3.54 -19.08
N ILE A 41 -15.01 4.78 -19.07
CA ILE A 41 -13.59 5.08 -19.05
C ILE A 41 -13.07 4.54 -17.72
N LEU A 42 -12.56 3.31 -17.73
CA LEU A 42 -11.72 2.76 -16.68
C LEU A 42 -10.42 3.56 -16.70
N VAL A 43 -10.44 4.69 -16.00
CA VAL A 43 -9.23 5.35 -15.52
C VAL A 43 -8.61 4.36 -14.52
N ALA A 44 -7.78 3.46 -15.02
CA ALA A 44 -6.85 2.72 -14.19
C ALA A 44 -5.86 3.75 -13.63
N LYS A 45 -6.22 4.37 -12.50
CA LYS A 45 -5.29 5.13 -11.69
C LYS A 45 -4.23 4.13 -11.25
N ALA A 46 -3.06 4.18 -11.87
CA ALA A 46 -1.92 3.39 -11.45
C ALA A 46 -1.73 3.63 -9.96
N MET A 47 -2.02 2.61 -9.15
CA MET A 47 -1.78 2.66 -7.71
C MET A 47 -0.27 2.58 -7.55
N THR A 48 0.33 3.69 -7.13
CA THR A 48 1.74 3.76 -6.80
C THR A 48 1.99 2.92 -5.55
N MET A 49 2.64 1.78 -5.75
CA MET A 49 3.15 0.90 -4.69
C MET A 49 4.52 1.43 -4.31
N THR A 50 4.57 2.34 -3.33
CA THR A 50 5.80 2.99 -2.87
C THR A 50 6.00 2.67 -1.40
N THR A 51 7.18 2.14 -1.05
CA THR A 51 7.63 2.07 0.35
C THR A 51 8.01 3.49 0.77
N PRO A 52 7.28 4.10 1.73
CA PRO A 52 7.53 5.47 2.15
C PRO A 52 8.83 5.60 2.95
N SER A 53 9.54 6.71 2.80
CA SER A 53 10.68 7.06 3.67
C SER A 53 10.23 7.59 5.03
N SER A 54 9.00 8.10 5.14
CA SER A 54 8.43 8.50 6.42
C SER A 54 6.94 8.18 6.50
N LEU A 55 6.51 7.71 7.67
CA LEU A 55 5.14 7.36 8.00
C LEU A 55 4.60 8.31 9.07
N LYS A 56 3.39 8.80 8.85
CA LYS A 56 2.63 9.53 9.86
C LYS A 56 1.43 8.70 10.32
N ILE A 57 1.34 8.47 11.62
CA ILE A 57 0.25 7.73 12.26
C ILE A 57 -0.66 8.74 12.94
N ARG A 58 -1.81 9.01 12.30
CA ARG A 58 -2.81 9.92 12.85
C ARG A 58 -3.81 9.15 13.70
N VAL A 59 -3.97 9.51 14.97
CA VAL A 59 -4.82 8.81 15.94
C VAL A 59 -5.96 9.71 16.41
N CYS A 60 -7.20 9.22 16.33
CA CYS A 60 -8.38 9.91 16.88
C CYS A 60 -8.44 9.77 18.41
N THR A 61 -8.25 10.87 19.12
CA THR A 61 -8.24 10.97 20.59
C THR A 61 -9.38 11.82 21.14
N GLY A 62 -10.30 12.30 20.29
CA GLY A 62 -11.48 13.01 20.77
C GLY A 62 -12.34 12.16 21.70
N SER A 63 -13.18 12.83 22.48
CA SER A 63 -14.06 12.20 23.48
C SER A 63 -14.94 11.08 22.91
N GLY A 64 -15.39 11.20 21.65
CA GLY A 64 -16.16 10.16 20.97
C GLY A 64 -15.37 8.89 20.64
N CYS A 65 -14.05 9.01 20.45
CA CYS A 65 -13.12 7.90 20.25
C CYS A 65 -12.72 7.32 21.62
N LEU A 66 -12.16 8.12 22.53
CA LEU A 66 -11.70 7.66 23.84
C LEU A 66 -12.84 7.13 24.74
N GLY A 67 -14.06 7.65 24.60
CA GLY A 67 -15.23 7.13 25.32
C GLY A 67 -15.62 5.70 24.95
N LYS A 68 -14.99 5.09 23.93
CA LYS A 68 -15.15 3.66 23.58
C LYS A 68 -14.09 2.78 24.23
N CYS A 69 -13.00 3.36 24.71
CA CYS A 69 -11.94 2.68 25.42
C CYS A 69 -12.37 2.35 26.85
N ARG A 70 -11.85 1.26 27.43
CA ARG A 70 -12.11 0.88 28.83
C ARG A 70 -10.88 1.13 29.69
N GLY A 71 -11.09 1.41 30.97
CA GLY A 71 -10.02 1.40 31.99
C GLY A 71 -8.89 2.41 31.77
N GLY A 72 -9.16 3.54 31.12
CA GLY A 72 -8.15 4.56 30.82
C GLY A 72 -7.24 4.24 29.63
N PHE A 73 -7.55 3.20 28.85
CA PHE A 73 -6.81 2.86 27.63
C PHE A 73 -6.79 4.03 26.63
N ASN A 74 -5.60 4.37 26.15
CA ASN A 74 -5.37 5.39 25.13
C ASN A 74 -4.59 4.78 23.95
N PRO A 75 -5.20 4.67 22.76
CA PRO A 75 -4.56 4.04 21.61
C PRO A 75 -3.31 4.78 21.12
N LEU A 76 -3.25 6.11 21.28
CA LEU A 76 -2.07 6.90 20.89
C LEU A 76 -0.87 6.49 21.74
N THR A 77 -1.01 6.58 23.06
CA THR A 77 0.04 6.23 24.02
C THR A 77 0.47 4.76 23.91
N SER A 78 -0.46 3.84 23.65
CA SER A 78 -0.12 2.42 23.45
C SER A 78 0.65 2.19 22.15
N LEU A 79 0.30 2.89 21.05
CA LEU A 79 1.04 2.80 19.78
C LEU A 79 2.43 3.43 19.89
N GLU A 80 2.54 4.60 20.50
CA GLU A 80 3.82 5.27 20.77
C GLU A 80 4.75 4.35 21.54
N LYS A 81 4.26 3.70 22.60
CA LYS A 81 5.03 2.68 23.31
C LYS A 81 5.52 1.61 22.35
N LEU A 82 4.65 0.92 21.62
CA LEU A 82 5.09 -0.21 20.79
C LEU A 82 6.04 0.15 19.65
N LEU A 83 5.93 1.35 19.09
CA LEU A 83 6.68 1.75 17.90
C LEU A 83 7.91 2.62 18.19
N ILE A 84 8.02 3.16 19.41
CA ILE A 84 9.18 3.93 19.90
C ILE A 84 10.01 3.11 20.91
N SER A 85 9.59 1.88 21.28
CA SER A 85 10.27 1.03 22.29
C SER A 85 11.66 0.47 21.91
N ASP A 86 12.33 1.03 20.91
CA ASP A 86 13.75 0.74 20.67
C ASP A 86 14.57 1.98 21.10
N ASP A 87 15.16 1.85 22.29
CA ASP A 87 16.33 2.54 22.87
C ASP A 87 16.46 4.08 22.88
N ASN A 88 16.14 4.66 24.04
CA ASN A 88 16.79 5.83 24.67
C ASN A 88 16.70 7.21 23.98
N ASP A 89 16.12 8.14 24.75
CA ASP A 89 16.65 9.49 24.97
C ASP A 89 17.21 10.24 23.73
N ASN A 90 16.35 11.04 23.08
CA ASN A 90 16.73 12.17 22.24
C ASN A 90 17.95 11.97 21.31
N ASP A 91 17.96 10.97 20.44
CA ASP A 91 18.67 11.10 19.17
C ASP A 91 18.16 10.10 18.15
N ILE A 92 18.22 10.50 16.88
CA ILE A 92 17.74 9.75 15.73
C ILE A 92 18.47 8.40 15.67
N ILE A 93 17.77 7.30 15.92
CA ILE A 93 18.31 5.94 15.72
C ILE A 93 18.18 5.58 14.24
N ILE A 94 19.31 5.61 13.54
CA ILE A 94 19.47 5.08 12.18
C ILE A 94 19.73 3.58 12.31
N ASP A 95 18.66 2.79 12.37
CA ASP A 95 18.75 1.36 12.15
C ASP A 95 19.13 1.12 10.70
N ASN A 96 20.34 0.61 10.46
CA ASN A 96 20.90 0.31 9.14
C ASN A 96 20.16 -0.81 8.36
N ALA A 97 18.92 -1.11 8.74
CA ALA A 97 17.99 -1.97 8.04
C ALA A 97 16.55 -1.41 8.10
N LYS A 98 16.39 -0.12 7.74
CA LYS A 98 15.25 0.54 7.07
C LYS A 98 14.85 1.84 7.78
N ASP A 99 15.39 2.93 7.23
CA ASP A 99 15.23 4.34 7.61
C ASP A 99 13.81 4.89 7.37
N THR A 100 12.75 4.14 7.70
CA THR A 100 11.40 4.69 7.67
C THR A 100 11.09 5.32 9.03
N THR A 101 11.11 6.65 9.08
CA THR A 101 10.75 7.43 10.27
C THR A 101 9.26 7.31 10.57
N ILE A 102 8.87 7.22 11.85
CA ILE A 102 7.46 7.25 12.29
C ILE A 102 7.19 8.54 13.06
N GLU A 103 6.20 9.30 12.60
CA GLU A 103 5.65 10.46 13.30
C GLU A 103 4.25 10.14 13.83
N PHE A 104 3.95 10.57 15.04
CA PHE A 104 2.60 10.48 15.61
C PHE A 104 1.89 11.82 15.51
N GLU A 105 0.61 11.78 15.14
CA GLU A 105 -0.21 12.98 15.05
C GLU A 105 -1.57 12.75 15.72
N GLU A 106 -1.91 13.64 16.64
CA GLU A 106 -3.20 13.63 17.30
C GLU A 106 -4.26 14.32 16.42
N THR A 107 -5.45 13.73 16.34
CA THR A 107 -6.62 14.40 15.76
C THR A 107 -7.81 14.32 16.69
N PHE A 108 -8.56 15.41 16.82
CA PHE A 108 -9.72 15.47 17.70
C PHE A 108 -10.89 14.66 17.12
N CYS A 109 -11.13 14.70 15.81
CA CYS A 109 -12.24 13.98 15.21
C CYS A 109 -11.96 13.58 13.78
N MET A 110 -12.22 12.32 13.41
CA MET A 110 -12.19 11.86 12.01
C MET A 110 -13.59 11.70 11.40
N ASN A 111 -14.62 12.33 12.00
CA ASN A 111 -16.05 12.19 11.66
C ASN A 111 -16.56 10.72 11.63
N GLN A 112 -15.97 9.85 12.46
CA GLN A 112 -16.22 8.41 12.44
C GLN A 112 -16.38 7.82 13.85
N CYS A 113 -16.96 8.60 14.76
CA CYS A 113 -17.10 8.26 16.19
C CYS A 113 -17.88 6.96 16.45
N LYS A 114 -18.80 6.57 15.55
CA LYS A 114 -19.58 5.32 15.68
C LYS A 114 -18.71 4.07 15.76
N ARG A 115 -17.52 4.09 15.14
CA ARG A 115 -16.59 2.96 15.08
C ARG A 115 -15.18 3.31 15.60
N GLY A 116 -15.06 4.42 16.34
CA GLY A 116 -13.79 4.81 16.94
C GLY A 116 -13.33 3.89 18.08
N PRO A 117 -12.08 4.05 18.55
CA PRO A 117 -11.04 4.94 18.03
C PRO A 117 -10.57 4.56 16.62
N ASN A 118 -10.25 5.58 15.84
CA ASN A 118 -9.82 5.41 14.45
C ASN A 118 -8.35 5.82 14.30
N VAL A 119 -7.62 5.10 13.47
CA VAL A 119 -6.21 5.38 13.17
C VAL A 119 -6.00 5.39 11.66
N ARG A 120 -5.27 6.38 11.15
CA ARG A 120 -4.85 6.44 9.74
C ARG A 120 -3.34 6.29 9.67
N ILE A 121 -2.87 5.59 8.64
CA ILE A 121 -1.46 5.57 8.25
C ILE A 121 -1.35 6.46 7.02
N ILE A 122 -0.44 7.41 7.05
CA ILE A 122 -0.24 8.43 6.02
C ILE A 122 1.21 8.33 5.58
N ASN A 123 1.44 8.37 4.27
CA ASN A 123 2.77 8.59 3.73
C ASN A 123 3.13 10.06 3.99
N ALA A 124 4.11 10.30 4.87
CA ALA A 124 4.49 11.66 5.23
C ALA A 124 5.19 12.39 4.07
N ASP A 125 5.79 11.67 3.12
CA ASP A 125 6.52 12.23 1.99
C ASP A 125 5.58 12.94 0.99
N ASN A 126 4.35 12.43 0.85
CA ASN A 126 3.39 12.94 -0.13
C ASN A 126 2.00 13.27 0.44
N GLY A 127 1.73 13.03 1.71
CA GLY A 127 0.45 13.31 2.37
C GLY A 127 -0.70 12.36 1.98
N ASN A 128 -0.44 11.29 1.23
CA ASN A 128 -1.47 10.32 0.86
C ASN A 128 -1.77 9.35 2.00
N VAL A 129 -3.04 8.98 2.14
CA VAL A 129 -3.43 7.92 3.09
C VAL A 129 -3.09 6.55 2.51
N ILE A 130 -2.47 5.70 3.32
CA ILE A 130 -2.14 4.32 2.98
C ILE A 130 -3.27 3.40 3.43
N THR A 131 -3.75 2.56 2.52
CA THR A 131 -4.75 1.52 2.77
C THR A 131 -4.21 0.16 2.37
N PHE A 132 -4.88 -0.91 2.77
CA PHE A 132 -4.40 -2.27 2.53
C PHE A 132 -5.47 -3.11 1.84
N ASP A 133 -5.07 -4.29 1.39
CA ASP A 133 -6.01 -5.28 0.85
C ASP A 133 -6.97 -5.81 1.91
N GLU A 134 -7.92 -6.64 1.47
CA GLU A 134 -8.99 -7.20 2.31
C GLU A 134 -8.50 -8.14 3.41
N SER A 135 -7.26 -8.65 3.33
CA SER A 135 -6.68 -9.51 4.37
C SER A 135 -6.27 -8.73 5.61
N ILE A 136 -5.92 -7.45 5.44
CA ILE A 136 -5.50 -6.54 6.52
C ILE A 136 -6.62 -5.58 6.91
N MET A 137 -7.34 -5.05 5.91
CA MET A 137 -8.30 -3.97 6.09
C MET A 137 -9.63 -4.32 5.41
N ASN A 138 -10.71 -4.38 6.20
CA ASN A 138 -12.01 -4.70 5.62
C ASN A 138 -12.50 -3.57 4.68
N GLU A 139 -13.49 -3.88 3.83
CA GLU A 139 -14.04 -2.94 2.84
C GLU A 139 -14.42 -1.57 3.44
N VAL A 140 -15.00 -1.57 4.65
CA VAL A 140 -15.45 -0.32 5.29
C VAL A 140 -14.26 0.51 5.77
N GLU A 141 -13.25 -0.11 6.34
CA GLU A 141 -11.99 0.53 6.74
C GLU A 141 -11.22 1.05 5.52
N SER A 142 -11.14 0.27 4.43
CA SER A 142 -10.45 0.65 3.19
C SER A 142 -11.15 1.81 2.48
N THR A 143 -12.49 1.80 2.46
CA THR A 143 -13.30 2.89 1.90
C THR A 143 -13.15 4.18 2.72
N ARG A 144 -13.13 4.04 4.06
CA ARG A 144 -13.00 5.18 4.98
C ARG A 144 -11.57 5.62 5.21
N LYS A 145 -10.61 4.86 4.67
CA LYS A 145 -9.16 5.07 4.75
C LYS A 145 -8.67 5.16 6.20
N ASN A 146 -9.18 4.31 7.08
CA ASN A 146 -8.74 4.22 8.47
C ASN A 146 -8.99 2.84 9.06
N PHE A 147 -8.17 2.46 10.02
CA PHE A 147 -8.45 1.36 10.93
C PHE A 147 -9.47 1.79 11.97
N GLN A 148 -10.40 0.91 12.29
CA GLN A 148 -11.50 1.16 13.21
C GLN A 148 -11.38 0.28 14.45
N ARG A 149 -12.04 0.69 15.53
CA ARG A 149 -12.12 -0.04 16.80
C ARG A 149 -10.76 -0.39 17.40
N ILE A 150 -9.83 0.56 17.41
CA ILE A 150 -8.55 0.42 18.13
C ILE A 150 -8.82 0.68 19.61
N ILE A 151 -9.44 -0.30 20.29
CA ILE A 151 -10.01 -0.17 21.65
C ILE A 151 -9.24 -0.93 22.74
N ASN A 152 -8.26 -1.73 22.37
CA ASN A 152 -7.48 -2.56 23.28
C ASN A 152 -6.06 -2.80 22.75
N GLU A 153 -5.21 -3.37 23.59
CA GLU A 153 -3.81 -3.65 23.28
C GLU A 153 -3.65 -4.66 22.13
N ASP A 154 -4.54 -5.64 21.99
CA ASP A 154 -4.48 -6.61 20.89
C ASP A 154 -4.60 -5.91 19.52
N ARG A 155 -5.54 -4.96 19.41
CA ARG A 155 -5.74 -4.18 18.17
C ARG A 155 -4.58 -3.23 17.91
N VAL A 156 -4.01 -2.64 18.94
CA VAL A 156 -2.82 -1.79 18.84
C VAL A 156 -1.60 -2.61 18.42
N THR A 157 -1.43 -3.80 18.98
CA THR A 157 -0.36 -4.74 18.61
C THR A 157 -0.48 -5.16 17.15
N GLY A 158 -1.68 -5.55 16.70
CA GLY A 158 -1.91 -5.88 15.29
C GLY A 158 -1.59 -4.71 14.35
N LEU A 159 -1.97 -3.49 14.73
CA LEU A 159 -1.65 -2.28 13.96
C LEU A 159 -0.15 -1.96 13.95
N SER A 160 0.53 -2.13 15.08
CA SER A 160 1.99 -1.95 15.16
C SER A 160 2.73 -2.94 14.25
N GLY A 161 2.25 -4.19 14.17
CA GLY A 161 2.78 -5.20 13.25
C GLY A 161 2.61 -4.80 11.78
N ILE A 162 1.50 -4.17 11.41
CA ILE A 162 1.29 -3.63 10.06
C ILE A 162 2.27 -2.49 9.77
N VAL A 163 2.44 -1.55 10.71
CA VAL A 163 3.37 -0.42 10.57
C VAL A 163 4.80 -0.92 10.42
N ASN A 164 5.23 -1.83 11.28
CA ASN A 164 6.55 -2.46 11.19
C ASN A 164 6.70 -3.26 9.89
N GLY A 165 5.62 -3.91 9.43
CA GLY A 165 5.58 -4.58 8.13
C GLY A 165 5.78 -3.63 6.94
N ILE A 166 5.33 -2.38 7.05
CA ILE A 166 5.60 -1.36 6.04
C ILE A 166 7.06 -0.93 6.12
N ARG A 167 7.58 -0.68 7.33
CA ARG A 167 8.99 -0.33 7.56
C ARG A 167 9.90 -1.40 6.99
N ASP A 168 9.60 -2.67 7.25
CA ASP A 168 10.37 -3.83 6.78
C ASP A 168 9.99 -4.31 5.37
N GLY A 169 9.08 -3.62 4.68
CA GLY A 169 8.64 -3.93 3.33
C GLY A 169 7.99 -5.31 3.15
N THR A 170 7.66 -6.03 4.23
CA THR A 170 6.87 -7.28 4.17
C THR A 170 5.39 -7.02 3.91
N VAL A 171 4.90 -5.83 4.29
CA VAL A 171 3.55 -5.35 4.04
C VAL A 171 3.61 -4.18 3.06
N VAL A 172 2.89 -4.31 1.95
CA VAL A 172 2.79 -3.25 0.94
C VAL A 172 1.43 -2.58 1.04
N GLY A 173 1.43 -1.27 1.27
CA GLY A 173 0.25 -0.44 1.29
C GLY A 173 -0.06 0.18 -0.08
N VAL A 174 -1.32 0.58 -0.25
CA VAL A 174 -1.86 1.24 -1.44
C VAL A 174 -2.23 2.67 -1.10
N GLU A 175 -1.63 3.63 -1.79
CA GLU A 175 -1.96 5.05 -1.63
C GLU A 175 -3.37 5.36 -2.16
N LYS A 176 -4.22 5.92 -1.29
CA LYS A 176 -5.60 6.32 -1.61
C LYS A 176 -5.83 7.82 -1.40
N GLY A 177 -5.01 8.64 -2.04
CA GLY A 177 -5.20 10.10 -2.14
C GLY A 177 -4.93 10.87 -0.85
N GLN A 178 -4.96 12.19 -0.96
CA GLN A 178 -4.52 13.13 0.06
C GLN A 178 -5.32 13.05 1.36
N VAL A 179 -4.64 13.31 2.49
CA VAL A 179 -5.28 13.39 3.80
C VAL A 179 -6.05 14.69 4.00
N ASP A 180 -5.61 15.80 3.38
CA ASP A 180 -6.19 17.14 3.59
C ASP A 180 -7.61 17.30 3.03
N ILE A 181 -8.01 16.43 2.09
CA ILE A 181 -9.38 16.38 1.57
C ILE A 181 -10.36 15.64 2.50
N LEU A 182 -9.86 15.07 3.60
CA LEU A 182 -10.66 14.36 4.57
C LEU A 182 -11.14 15.32 5.67
N ASN A 183 -12.35 15.06 6.17
CA ASN A 183 -12.98 15.88 7.21
C ASN A 183 -12.45 15.55 8.61
N ASP A 184 -11.13 15.56 8.77
CA ASP A 184 -10.47 15.39 10.06
C ASP A 184 -10.38 16.77 10.76
N ILE A 185 -10.72 16.83 12.04
CA ILE A 185 -10.66 18.04 12.88
C ILE A 185 -9.41 17.93 13.74
N MET A 186 -8.42 18.78 13.44
CA MET A 186 -7.17 18.85 14.20
C MET A 186 -7.38 19.60 15.52
N PRO A 187 -6.64 19.26 16.60
CA PRO A 187 -6.65 20.05 17.82
C PRO A 187 -6.18 21.49 17.52
N THR A 188 -6.87 22.48 18.07
CA THR A 188 -6.43 23.88 18.03
C THR A 188 -5.29 24.05 19.03
N ILE A 189 -4.14 24.49 18.53
CA ILE A 189 -2.93 24.84 19.29
C ILE A 189 -3.22 26.03 20.22
#